data_AF-A0A954KHU9-F1
#
_entry.id   AF-A0A954KHU9-F1
#
_cell.length_a   1.000
_cell.length_b   1.000
_cell.length_c   1.000
_cell.angle_alpha   90.00
_cell.angle_beta   90.00
_cell.angle_gamma   90.00
#
_symmetry.space_group_name_H-M   'P 1'
#
loop_
_entity.id
_entity.type
_entity.pdbx_description
1 polymer ?
#
loop_
_entity_poly.entity_id
_entity_poly.type
_entity_poly.pdbx_seq_one_letter_code
_entity_poly.pdbx_strand_id
1 'polypeptide(L)'
;MSKSERHRDTIRKLFLLGASGLWVLLLLGAWQQARAELPKLPPQFIEHTFEDAVGSHRYIVFKPQLTTNQPLPVILFLHGAGEKGTDGRRQLFVGMGTALEQYPDFPAYVVFPQCEDLNGRHLL
;
A
#
# COMPACT_ATOMS: atom_id res chain seq x y z
N MET A 1 -21.44 -31.47 45.53
CA MET A 1 -20.19 -31.04 44.86
C MET A 1 -19.09 -30.91 45.88
N SER A 2 -18.09 -31.80 45.80
CA SER A 2 -17.01 -31.96 46.77
C SER A 2 -16.00 -30.80 46.72
N LYS A 3 -15.35 -30.50 47.84
CA LYS A 3 -14.31 -29.46 47.95
C LYS A 3 -13.17 -29.67 46.95
N SER A 4 -12.87 -30.92 46.60
CA SER A 4 -11.87 -31.28 45.59
C SER A 4 -12.34 -31.01 44.15
N GLU A 5 -13.63 -31.10 43.85
CA GLU A 5 -14.20 -30.81 42.53
C GLU A 5 -14.20 -29.30 42.25
N ARG A 6 -14.59 -28.51 43.26
CA ARG A 6 -14.60 -27.03 43.18
C ARG A 6 -13.20 -26.45 42.94
N HIS A 7 -12.17 -27.07 43.53
CA HIS A 7 -10.78 -26.68 43.33
C HIS A 7 -10.29 -27.01 41.90
N ARG A 8 -10.59 -28.21 41.38
CA ARG A 8 -10.24 -28.57 39.99
C ARG A 8 -10.94 -27.70 38.95
N ASP A 9 -12.19 -27.32 39.18
CA ASP A 9 -12.93 -26.45 38.26
C ASP A 9 -12.43 -25.00 38.28
N THR A 10 -11.97 -24.52 39.44
CA THR A 10 -11.34 -23.21 39.56
C THR A 10 -10.01 -23.17 38.79
N ILE A 11 -9.19 -24.23 38.91
CA ILE A 11 -7.94 -24.37 38.16
C ILE A 11 -8.22 -24.48 36.64
N ARG A 12 -9.22 -25.28 36.23
CA ARG A 12 -9.62 -25.39 34.82
C ARG A 12 -10.10 -24.07 34.23
N LYS A 13 -10.90 -23.28 34.96
CA LYS A 13 -11.35 -21.96 34.53
C LYS A 13 -10.21 -20.94 34.44
N LEU A 14 -9.23 -21.01 35.35
CA LEU A 14 -8.03 -20.16 35.32
C LEU A 14 -7.14 -20.48 34.11
N PHE A 15 -7.01 -21.76 33.74
CA PHE A 15 -6.31 -22.19 32.52
C PHE A 15 -7.04 -21.78 31.23
N LEU A 16 -8.37 -21.87 31.19
CA LEU A 16 -9.18 -21.47 30.02
C LEU A 16 -9.17 -19.95 29.78
N LEU A 17 -9.14 -19.14 30.84
CA LEU A 17 -8.97 -17.68 30.73
C LEU A 17 -7.56 -17.29 30.26
N GLY A 18 -6.51 -17.95 30.77
CA GLY A 18 -5.12 -17.72 30.35
C GLY A 18 -4.83 -18.12 28.89
N ALA A 19 -5.42 -19.22 28.42
CA ALA A 19 -5.27 -19.66 27.03
C ALA A 19 -5.93 -18.67 26.03
N SER A 20 -7.06 -18.06 26.40
CA SER A 20 -7.76 -17.09 25.54
C SER A 20 -6.97 -15.78 25.34
N GLY A 21 -6.29 -15.28 26.39
CA GLY A 21 -5.48 -14.07 26.31
C GLY A 21 -4.24 -14.25 25.43
N LEU A 22 -3.60 -15.42 25.47
CA LEU A 22 -2.46 -15.73 24.61
C LEU A 22 -2.89 -15.83 23.13
N TRP A 23 -4.04 -16.44 22.83
CA TRP A 23 -4.57 -16.46 21.46
C TRP A 23 -4.94 -15.07 20.95
N VAL A 24 -5.54 -14.21 21.79
CA VAL A 24 -5.84 -12.82 21.41
C VAL A 24 -4.56 -12.03 21.14
N LEU A 25 -3.53 -12.17 21.97
CA LEU A 25 -2.23 -11.53 21.75
C LEU A 25 -1.51 -12.07 20.51
N LEU A 26 -1.60 -13.38 20.24
CA LEU A 26 -1.07 -13.98 19.02
C LEU A 26 -1.83 -13.51 17.77
N LEU A 27 -3.16 -13.37 17.85
CA LEU A 27 -3.99 -12.83 16.76
C LEU A 27 -3.74 -11.34 16.52
N LEU A 28 -3.54 -10.54 17.59
CA LEU A 28 -3.14 -9.13 17.51
C LEU A 28 -1.74 -8.98 16.91
N GLY A 29 -0.79 -9.82 17.33
CA GLY A 29 0.57 -9.85 16.76
C GLY A 29 0.56 -10.26 15.29
N ALA A 30 -0.22 -11.28 14.94
CA ALA A 30 -0.43 -11.69 13.54
C ALA A 30 -1.11 -10.58 12.72
N TRP A 31 -2.07 -9.84 13.29
CA TRP A 31 -2.69 -8.68 12.65
C TRP A 31 -1.71 -7.52 12.44
N GLN A 32 -0.82 -7.26 13.41
CA GLN A 32 0.24 -6.27 13.24
C GLN A 32 1.23 -6.69 12.15
N GLN A 33 1.59 -7.97 12.08
CA GLN A 33 2.48 -8.51 11.06
C GLN A 33 1.82 -8.58 9.67
N ALA A 34 0.50 -8.76 9.61
CA ALA A 34 -0.29 -8.83 8.38
C ALA A 34 -0.57 -7.45 7.77
N ARG A 35 -0.02 -6.37 8.33
CA ARG A 35 0.01 -5.06 7.66
C ARG A 35 0.98 -5.19 6.48
N ALA A 36 0.45 -5.74 5.39
CA ALA A 36 1.21 -6.05 4.19
C ALA A 36 1.98 -4.80 3.75
N GLU A 37 3.30 -4.89 3.75
CA GLU A 37 4.13 -3.92 3.04
C GLU A 37 3.69 -3.96 1.58
N LEU A 38 3.40 -2.79 0.99
CA LEU A 38 3.08 -2.73 -0.42
C LEU A 38 4.24 -3.36 -1.21
N PRO A 39 3.97 -4.22 -2.21
CA PRO A 39 5.01 -4.89 -2.96
C PRO A 39 5.99 -3.86 -3.53
N LYS A 40 7.29 -4.13 -3.41
CA LYS A 40 8.33 -3.21 -3.91
C LYS A 40 8.09 -2.96 -5.39
N LEU A 41 8.11 -1.69 -5.78
CA LEU A 41 7.98 -1.32 -7.19
C LEU A 41 9.23 -1.73 -7.97
N PRO A 42 9.10 -1.99 -9.28
CA PRO A 42 10.25 -2.14 -10.15
C PRO A 42 11.15 -0.89 -10.08
N PRO A 43 12.48 -1.02 -10.20
CA PRO A 43 13.44 0.07 -9.96
C PRO A 43 13.26 1.28 -10.90
N GLN A 44 12.62 1.09 -12.05
CA GLN A 44 12.26 2.17 -12.97
C GLN A 44 11.15 3.07 -12.45
N PHE A 45 10.33 2.62 -11.49
CA PHE A 45 9.28 3.43 -10.86
C PHE A 45 9.80 3.99 -9.54
N ILE A 46 10.06 5.29 -9.51
CA ILE A 46 10.66 5.99 -8.38
C ILE A 46 9.57 6.77 -7.67
N GLU A 47 9.38 6.47 -6.38
CA GLU A 47 8.43 7.17 -5.52
C GLU A 47 9.00 8.54 -5.11
N HIS A 48 8.16 9.56 -5.21
CA HIS A 48 8.50 10.91 -4.81
C HIS A 48 7.36 11.54 -4.00
N THR A 49 7.72 12.63 -3.31
CA THR A 49 6.77 13.45 -2.56
C THR A 49 7.14 14.91 -2.80
N PHE A 50 6.15 15.70 -3.20
CA PHE A 50 6.27 17.14 -3.37
C PHE A 50 5.52 17.81 -2.22
N GLU A 51 6.17 18.75 -1.54
CA GLU A 51 5.60 19.50 -0.43
C GLU A 51 5.33 20.94 -0.86
N ASP A 52 4.12 21.43 -0.61
CA ASP A 52 3.75 22.82 -0.83
C ASP A 52 2.92 23.40 0.33
N ALA A 53 2.32 24.57 0.13
CA ALA A 53 1.52 25.25 1.16
C ALA A 53 0.22 24.51 1.51
N VAL A 54 -0.27 23.61 0.66
CA VAL A 54 -1.52 22.87 0.88
C VAL A 54 -1.29 21.44 1.35
N GLY A 55 -0.09 20.90 1.18
CA GLY A 55 0.34 19.67 1.84
C GLY A 55 1.34 18.83 1.05
N SER A 56 1.27 17.53 1.31
CA SER A 56 2.18 16.51 0.77
C SER A 56 1.51 15.77 -0.39
N HIS A 57 2.16 15.82 -1.55
CA HIS A 57 1.65 15.31 -2.83
C HIS A 57 2.51 14.16 -3.30
N ARG A 58 1.97 12.94 -3.31
CA ARG A 58 2.70 11.75 -3.75
C ARG A 58 2.58 11.56 -5.25
N TYR A 59 3.69 11.22 -5.87
CA TYR A 59 3.75 10.90 -7.28
C TYR A 59 4.84 9.88 -7.57
N ILE A 60 4.73 9.19 -8.70
CA ILE A 60 5.74 8.25 -9.17
C ILE A 60 6.29 8.73 -10.50
N VAL A 61 7.60 8.55 -10.70
CA VAL A 61 8.26 8.76 -11.98
C VAL A 61 8.73 7.44 -12.54
N PHE A 62 8.28 7.09 -13.74
CA PHE A 62 8.93 6.07 -14.57
C PHE A 62 10.17 6.67 -15.22
N LYS A 63 11.32 6.07 -14.94
CA LYS A 63 12.61 6.35 -15.58
C LYS A 63 12.90 5.27 -16.63
N PRO A 64 13.00 5.62 -17.91
CA PRO A 64 13.27 4.65 -18.96
C PRO A 64 14.67 4.07 -18.83
N GLN A 65 14.81 2.78 -19.15
CA GLN A 65 16.11 2.08 -19.22
C GLN A 65 16.80 2.27 -20.58
N LEU A 66 16.22 3.10 -21.45
CA LEU A 66 16.77 3.50 -22.73
C LEU A 66 18.04 4.35 -22.57
N THR A 67 19.14 3.92 -23.16
CA THR A 67 20.38 4.72 -23.26
C THR A 67 20.35 5.59 -24.52
N THR A 68 20.35 6.91 -24.35
CA THR A 68 20.38 7.87 -25.46
C THR A 68 21.05 9.18 -25.06
N ASN A 69 21.65 9.87 -26.03
CA ASN A 69 22.17 11.23 -25.88
C ASN A 69 21.16 12.31 -26.26
N GLN A 70 19.97 11.90 -26.73
CA GLN A 70 18.89 12.82 -27.07
C GLN A 70 18.04 13.10 -25.83
N PRO A 71 17.51 14.33 -25.67
CA PRO A 71 16.56 14.62 -24.62
C PRO A 71 15.30 13.76 -24.80
N LEU A 72 14.83 13.15 -23.71
CA LEU A 72 13.59 12.38 -23.70
C LEU A 72 12.42 13.29 -23.31
N PRO A 73 11.22 13.09 -23.91
CA PRO A 73 10.03 13.81 -23.49
C PRO A 73 9.59 13.39 -22.08
N VAL A 74 8.72 14.20 -21.50
CA VAL A 74 8.00 13.89 -20.26
C VAL A 74 6.52 13.76 -20.59
N ILE A 75 5.90 12.67 -20.14
CA ILE A 75 4.46 12.45 -20.22
C ILE A 75 3.89 12.60 -18.81
N LEU A 76 2.86 13.43 -18.66
CA LEU A 76 2.04 13.48 -17.45
C LEU A 76 0.82 12.58 -17.65
N PHE A 77 0.74 11.47 -16.92
CA PHE A 77 -0.37 10.53 -17.00
C PHE A 77 -1.31 10.73 -15.81
N LEU A 78 -2.58 11.05 -16.08
CA LEU A 78 -3.60 11.28 -15.06
C LEU A 78 -4.50 10.05 -14.96
N HIS A 79 -4.61 9.50 -13.75
CA HIS A 79 -5.43 8.32 -13.46
C HIS A 79 -6.93 8.66 -13.35
N GLY A 80 -7.79 7.63 -13.31
CA GLY A 80 -9.23 7.78 -13.12
C GLY A 80 -9.66 7.84 -11.66
N ALA A 81 -10.95 8.01 -11.40
CA ALA A 81 -11.47 8.14 -10.04
C ALA A 81 -11.21 6.90 -9.16
N GLY A 82 -11.06 5.71 -9.77
CA GLY A 82 -10.79 4.45 -9.07
C GLY A 82 -9.40 4.38 -8.43
N GLU A 83 -8.45 5.16 -8.93
CA GLU A 83 -7.05 5.13 -8.49
C GLU A 83 -6.70 6.27 -7.50
N LYS A 84 -7.69 7.08 -7.13
CA LYS A 84 -7.54 8.10 -6.06
C LYS A 84 -7.09 7.45 -4.76
N GLY A 85 -6.31 8.20 -3.99
CA GLY A 85 -5.78 7.70 -2.73
C GLY A 85 -4.64 8.53 -2.16
N THR A 86 -4.11 8.06 -1.05
CA THR A 86 -2.97 8.65 -0.36
C THR A 86 -1.89 7.60 -0.08
N ASP A 87 -1.97 6.42 -0.71
CA ASP A 87 -1.00 5.33 -0.56
C ASP A 87 0.27 5.56 -1.39
N GLY A 88 0.20 6.38 -2.43
CA GLY A 88 1.29 6.72 -3.34
C GLY A 88 1.49 5.74 -4.49
N ARG A 89 0.67 4.69 -4.65
CA ARG A 89 0.86 3.65 -5.68
C ARG A 89 -0.37 3.34 -6.54
N ARG A 90 -1.61 3.57 -6.07
CA ARG A 90 -2.82 3.25 -6.85
C ARG A 90 -2.85 3.89 -8.24
N GLN A 91 -2.21 5.05 -8.43
CA GLN A 91 -2.10 5.71 -9.73
C GLN A 91 -1.39 4.88 -10.81
N LEU A 92 -0.75 3.75 -10.44
CA LEU A 92 -0.15 2.82 -11.39
C LEU A 92 -1.05 1.63 -11.78
N PHE A 93 -2.15 1.39 -11.08
CA PHE A 93 -2.86 0.09 -11.13
C PHE A 93 -3.64 -0.15 -12.42
N VAL A 94 -3.94 0.91 -13.17
CA VAL A 94 -4.70 0.82 -14.43
C VAL A 94 -3.99 1.62 -15.52
N GLY A 95 -4.02 1.09 -16.75
CA GLY A 95 -3.50 1.78 -17.93
C GLY A 95 -1.98 1.80 -17.98
N MET A 96 -1.40 3.00 -18.10
CA MET A 96 0.01 3.16 -18.47
C MET A 96 0.98 2.61 -17.42
N GLY A 97 0.65 2.67 -16.12
CA GLY A 97 1.50 2.08 -15.07
C GLY A 97 1.76 0.59 -15.30
N THR A 98 0.70 -0.19 -15.48
CA THR A 98 0.78 -1.63 -15.78
C THR A 98 1.46 -1.93 -17.12
N ALA A 99 1.30 -1.06 -18.13
CA ALA A 99 1.92 -1.26 -19.43
C ALA A 99 3.44 -1.07 -19.37
N LEU A 100 3.93 -0.05 -18.66
CA LEU A 100 5.35 0.28 -18.58
C LEU A 100 6.19 -0.76 -17.81
N GLU A 101 5.57 -1.62 -17.02
CA GLU A 101 6.25 -2.81 -16.47
C GLU A 101 6.75 -3.75 -17.57
N GLN A 102 6.03 -3.81 -18.70
CA GLN A 102 6.36 -4.66 -19.85
C GLN A 102 7.28 -3.95 -20.87
N TYR A 103 7.42 -2.62 -20.77
CA TYR A 103 8.19 -1.79 -21.70
C TYR A 103 9.19 -0.89 -20.95
N PRO A 104 10.24 -1.47 -20.34
CA PRO A 104 11.22 -0.70 -19.55
C PRO A 104 12.01 0.33 -20.38
N ASP A 105 12.09 0.15 -21.70
CA ASP A 105 12.78 1.05 -22.64
C ASP A 105 11.85 2.06 -23.33
N PHE A 106 10.61 2.21 -22.86
CA PHE A 106 9.67 3.19 -23.41
C PHE A 106 10.31 4.59 -23.43
N PRO A 107 10.38 5.30 -24.57
CA PRO A 107 11.28 6.43 -24.76
C PRO A 107 10.73 7.75 -24.17
N ALA A 108 10.30 7.74 -22.91
CA ALA A 108 9.86 8.93 -22.18
C ALA A 108 10.01 8.73 -20.68
N TYR A 109 10.22 9.84 -19.96
CA TYR A 109 9.87 9.88 -18.55
C TYR A 109 8.36 9.97 -18.42
N VAL A 110 7.77 9.23 -17.48
CA VAL A 110 6.32 9.31 -17.23
C VAL A 110 6.08 9.66 -15.77
N VAL A 111 5.33 10.72 -15.53
CA VAL A 111 4.96 11.20 -14.20
C VAL A 111 3.52 10.79 -13.90
N PHE A 112 3.35 10.13 -12.77
CA PHE A 112 2.08 9.62 -12.24
C PHE A 112 1.77 10.33 -10.93
N PRO A 113 1.15 11.52 -10.94
CA PRO A 113 0.61 12.13 -9.73
C PRO A 113 -0.56 11.29 -9.20
N GLN A 114 -0.71 11.21 -7.87
CA GLN A 114 -1.90 10.64 -7.26
C GLN A 114 -2.82 11.75 -6.77
N CYS A 115 -4.06 11.77 -7.25
CA CYS A 115 -5.11 12.63 -6.71
C CYS A 115 -5.53 12.14 -5.32
N GLU A 116 -5.32 13.00 -4.33
CA GLU A 116 -5.58 12.77 -2.91
C GLU A 116 -7.01 13.16 -2.46
N ASP A 117 -7.82 13.72 -3.36
CA ASP A 117 -9.22 14.08 -3.06
C ASP A 117 -10.13 12.84 -3.02
N LEU A 118 -10.34 12.35 -1.80
CA LEU A 118 -11.22 11.22 -1.48
C LEU A 118 -12.73 11.56 -1.49
N ASN A 119 -13.09 12.83 -1.59
CA ASN A 119 -14.48 13.29 -1.49
C ASN A 119 -15.06 13.77 -2.84
N GLY A 120 -14.23 13.92 -3.87
CA GLY A 120 -14.67 14.32 -5.20
C GLY A 120 -15.66 13.33 -5.83
N ARG A 121 -16.60 13.84 -6.65
CA ARG A 121 -17.66 13.04 -7.28
C ARG A 121 -17.10 11.81 -8.01
N HIS A 122 -17.55 10.63 -7.60
CA HIS A 122 -17.43 9.41 -8.38
C HIS A 122 -18.55 9.47 -9.42
N LEU A 123 -18.21 9.70 -10.68
CA LEU A 123 -19.18 9.64 -11.77
C LEU A 123 -19.55 8.16 -11.98
N LEU A 124 -20.58 7.69 -11.28
CA LEU A 124 -21.22 6.39 -11.43
C LEU A 124 -22.73 6.61 -11.52
#